data_AF-A0A1D6PT14-F1
#
_entry.id   AF-A0A1D6PT14-F1
#
_cell.length_a   1.000
_cell.length_b   1.000
_cell.length_c   1.000
_cell.angle_alpha   90.00
_cell.angle_beta   90.00
_cell.angle_gamma   90.00
#
_symmetry.space_group_name_H-M   'P 1'
#
loop_
_entity.id
_entity.type
_entity.pdbx_description
1 polymer ?
#
loop_
_entity_poly.entity_id
_entity_poly.type
_entity_poly.pdbx_seq_one_letter_code
_entity_poly.pdbx_strand_id
1 'polypeptide(L)'
;MSSGGDVPMTDQTDDDPYEDEFDEEDEMNMYRVQGTLREWVTRDEVRRFIAKKFKEFLLTYVHPKNDQGEFEYVRLINEMVLANKCSLEIDYKQFIYIHPNIAIWLADAPQSVLEVMEEVAKNVVFDLHKNYRNIHQKIYVRISNLPVYDQIRNIRQIHLNTMIRIGGVVTRRSGVFPQLQQVKYDCNKCGTILGPFFQNSYTEVKVGSCPECQSKGPFTVNVEQTIYRNYQKLTLQESPGIVPAGRLPRYKEVILLNDLIDCARPGEEIVIFLHLPFAFHFILLFELD
;
A
#
# COMPACT_ATOMS: atom_id res chain seq x y z
N MET A 1 -46.27 38.07 20.94
CA MET A 1 -44.85 37.65 20.96
C MET A 1 -44.83 36.17 21.33
N SER A 2 -44.57 35.29 20.36
CA SER A 2 -43.89 34.01 20.56
C SER A 2 -43.69 33.40 19.18
N SER A 3 -42.48 33.59 18.69
CA SER A 3 -41.96 33.12 17.41
C SER A 3 -41.67 31.63 17.56
N GLY A 4 -42.45 30.77 16.90
CA GLY A 4 -42.09 29.37 16.69
C GLY A 4 -41.14 29.30 15.51
N GLY A 5 -39.85 29.14 15.78
CA GLY A 5 -38.84 28.88 14.75
C GLY A 5 -38.82 27.39 14.43
N ASP A 6 -39.13 27.05 13.18
CA ASP A 6 -38.89 25.72 12.64
C ASP A 6 -37.37 25.50 12.56
N VAL A 7 -36.87 24.50 13.29
CA VAL A 7 -35.49 24.03 13.16
C VAL A 7 -35.49 22.96 12.06
N PRO A 8 -34.80 23.14 10.93
CA PRO A 8 -34.66 22.08 9.96
C PRO A 8 -33.70 21.03 10.53
N MET A 9 -34.23 19.81 10.76
CA MET A 9 -33.42 18.63 11.01
C MET A 9 -32.62 18.35 9.74
N THR A 10 -31.32 18.66 9.75
CA THR A 10 -30.39 18.16 8.75
C THR A 10 -30.19 16.68 9.01
N ASP A 11 -30.87 15.86 8.21
CA ASP A 11 -30.56 14.44 8.03
C ASP A 11 -29.19 14.34 7.36
N GLN A 12 -28.14 14.26 8.17
CA GLN A 12 -26.83 13.79 7.75
C GLN A 12 -26.72 12.36 8.26
N THR A 13 -27.32 11.42 7.53
CA THR A 13 -26.81 10.05 7.53
C THR A 13 -25.43 10.12 6.90
N ASP A 14 -24.39 10.16 7.74
CA ASP A 14 -23.06 9.72 7.34
C ASP A 14 -23.21 8.23 6.98
N ASP A 15 -23.58 7.93 5.73
CA ASP A 15 -23.58 6.57 5.18
C ASP A 15 -22.13 6.09 5.18
N ASP A 16 -21.68 5.44 6.26
CA ASP A 16 -20.39 4.73 6.29
C ASP A 16 -20.51 3.56 5.29
N PRO A 17 -19.77 3.57 4.16
CA PRO A 17 -19.90 2.57 3.10
C PRO A 17 -19.44 1.16 3.52
N TYR A 18 -19.14 0.95 4.81
CA TYR A 18 -18.72 -0.31 5.42
C TYR A 18 -19.68 -0.85 6.49
N GLU A 19 -20.88 -0.25 6.63
CA GLU A 19 -21.94 -0.73 7.55
C GLU A 19 -22.72 -1.95 7.04
N ASP A 20 -22.32 -2.57 5.93
CA ASP A 20 -22.92 -3.83 5.47
C ASP A 20 -22.81 -4.88 6.61
N GLU A 21 -23.92 -5.25 7.24
CA GLU A 21 -24.00 -6.39 8.18
C GLU A 21 -23.81 -7.67 7.37
N PHE A 22 -22.71 -8.36 7.61
CA PHE A 22 -22.46 -9.68 7.05
C PHE A 22 -22.84 -10.67 8.13
N ASP A 23 -23.85 -11.50 7.87
CA ASP A 23 -24.16 -12.61 8.75
C ASP A 23 -23.07 -13.70 8.62
N GLU A 24 -23.00 -14.64 9.56
CA GLU A 24 -21.98 -15.70 9.57
C GLU A 24 -21.93 -16.50 8.25
N GLU A 25 -23.08 -16.72 7.61
CA GLU A 25 -23.17 -17.39 6.31
C GLU A 25 -22.55 -16.55 5.17
N ASP A 26 -22.73 -15.23 5.22
CA ASP A 26 -22.18 -14.31 4.22
C ASP A 26 -20.65 -14.22 4.37
N GLU A 27 -20.14 -14.13 5.59
CA GLU A 27 -18.70 -14.16 5.85
C GLU A 27 -18.07 -15.45 5.31
N MET A 28 -18.71 -16.59 5.60
CA MET A 28 -18.24 -17.89 5.12
C MET A 28 -18.26 -18.01 3.59
N ASN A 29 -19.20 -17.35 2.92
CA ASN A 29 -19.22 -17.27 1.46
C ASN A 29 -18.13 -16.35 0.92
N MET A 30 -17.83 -15.23 1.58
CA MET A 30 -16.75 -14.32 1.15
C MET A 30 -15.37 -15.00 1.19
N TYR A 31 -15.14 -15.92 2.13
CA TYR A 31 -13.91 -16.70 2.20
C TYR A 31 -13.76 -17.74 1.08
N ARG A 32 -14.85 -18.09 0.38
CA ARG A 32 -14.84 -19.04 -0.73
C ARG A 32 -14.47 -18.33 -2.03
N VAL A 33 -13.18 -18.22 -2.28
CA VAL A 33 -12.61 -17.61 -3.50
C VAL A 33 -13.19 -18.28 -4.74
N GLN A 34 -13.86 -17.49 -5.59
CA GLN A 34 -14.32 -17.92 -6.91
C GLN A 34 -13.38 -17.39 -7.99
N GLY A 35 -12.80 -18.29 -8.79
CA GLY A 35 -11.85 -17.92 -9.84
C GLY A 35 -10.45 -17.65 -9.30
N THR A 36 -9.76 -16.65 -9.85
CA THR A 36 -8.44 -16.27 -9.33
C THR A 36 -8.58 -15.37 -8.11
N LEU A 37 -7.73 -15.56 -7.10
CA LEU A 37 -7.75 -14.72 -5.89
C LEU A 37 -7.62 -13.23 -6.20
N ARG A 38 -6.81 -12.89 -7.21
CA ARG A 38 -6.57 -11.50 -7.62
C ARG A 38 -7.84 -10.84 -8.14
N GLU A 39 -8.63 -11.54 -8.94
CA GLU A 39 -9.92 -11.04 -9.44
C GLU A 39 -10.97 -11.02 -8.32
N TRP A 40 -10.95 -12.02 -7.44
CA TRP A 40 -11.86 -12.10 -6.30
C TRP A 40 -11.72 -10.90 -5.37
N VAL A 41 -10.49 -10.57 -4.95
CA VAL A 41 -10.20 -9.43 -4.06
C VAL A 41 -10.51 -8.08 -4.72
N THR A 42 -10.58 -8.00 -6.05
CA THR A 42 -10.96 -6.76 -6.74
C THR A 42 -12.47 -6.49 -6.78
N ARG A 43 -13.32 -7.47 -6.42
CA ARG A 43 -14.77 -7.28 -6.39
C ARG A 43 -15.18 -6.36 -5.24
N ASP A 44 -16.11 -5.45 -5.49
CA ASP A 44 -16.54 -4.45 -4.50
C ASP A 44 -17.05 -5.09 -3.19
N GLU A 45 -17.80 -6.19 -3.28
CA GLU A 45 -18.30 -6.96 -2.13
C GLU A 45 -17.15 -7.47 -1.23
N VAL A 46 -16.11 -8.05 -1.84
CA VAL A 46 -14.95 -8.59 -1.14
C VAL A 46 -14.07 -7.47 -0.61
N ARG A 47 -13.93 -6.36 -1.34
CA ARG A 47 -13.20 -5.16 -0.89
C ARG A 47 -13.83 -4.58 0.37
N ARG A 48 -15.16 -4.42 0.41
CA ARG A 48 -15.88 -3.94 1.60
C ARG A 48 -15.74 -4.90 2.77
N PHE A 49 -15.80 -6.21 2.51
CA PHE A 49 -15.59 -7.23 3.53
C PHE A 49 -14.19 -7.15 4.17
N ILE A 50 -13.14 -7.10 3.34
CA ILE A 50 -11.75 -6.91 3.80
C ILE A 50 -11.64 -5.60 4.59
N ALA A 51 -12.25 -4.54 4.09
CA ALA A 51 -12.19 -3.22 4.70
C ALA A 51 -12.83 -3.21 6.10
N LYS A 52 -14.01 -3.80 6.25
CA LYS A 52 -14.73 -3.93 7.53
C LYS A 52 -13.89 -4.68 8.55
N LYS A 53 -13.39 -5.87 8.20
CA LYS A 53 -12.56 -6.69 9.09
C LYS A 53 -11.25 -6.01 9.46
N PHE A 54 -10.60 -5.32 8.51
CA PHE A 54 -9.39 -4.57 8.82
C PHE A 54 -9.65 -3.34 9.70
N LYS A 55 -10.76 -2.62 9.49
CA LYS A 55 -11.20 -1.51 10.36
C LYS A 55 -11.45 -1.99 11.78
N GLU A 56 -12.16 -3.11 11.93
CA GLU A 56 -12.40 -3.77 13.22
C GLU A 56 -11.08 -4.12 13.91
N PHE A 57 -10.13 -4.72 13.19
CA PHE A 57 -8.81 -5.05 13.71
C PHE A 57 -8.05 -3.81 14.23
N LEU A 58 -8.01 -2.72 13.45
CA LEU A 58 -7.30 -1.49 13.87
C LEU A 58 -7.89 -0.86 15.14
N LEU A 59 -9.20 -0.95 15.34
CA LEU A 59 -9.89 -0.28 16.43
C LEU A 59 -10.01 -1.13 17.70
N THR A 60 -10.05 -2.45 17.57
CA THR A 60 -10.40 -3.37 18.67
C THR A 60 -9.25 -4.27 19.12
N TYR A 61 -8.14 -4.34 18.38
CA TYR A 61 -7.05 -5.23 18.74
C TYR A 61 -6.34 -4.79 20.03
N VAL A 62 -6.33 -5.69 21.01
CA VAL A 62 -5.61 -5.55 22.27
C VAL A 62 -4.49 -6.57 22.32
N HIS A 63 -3.26 -6.10 22.54
CA HIS A 63 -2.12 -6.98 22.59
C HIS A 63 -2.15 -7.87 23.85
N PRO A 64 -2.04 -9.20 23.73
CA PRO A 64 -2.09 -10.10 24.90
C PRO A 64 -1.00 -9.87 25.95
N LYS A 65 0.11 -9.19 25.58
CA LYS A 65 1.20 -8.83 26.51
C LYS A 65 1.03 -7.46 27.17
N ASN A 66 0.02 -6.67 26.78
CA ASN A 66 -0.24 -5.37 27.39
C ASN A 66 -1.25 -5.55 28.54
N ASP A 67 -0.77 -5.44 29.77
CA ASP A 67 -1.61 -5.55 30.97
C ASP A 67 -2.64 -4.40 31.11
N GLN A 68 -2.49 -3.32 30.34
CA GLN A 68 -3.32 -2.11 30.43
C GLN A 68 -4.58 -2.16 29.54
N GLY A 69 -4.74 -3.18 28.69
CA GLY A 69 -5.91 -3.32 27.82
C GLY A 69 -6.06 -2.24 26.75
N GLU A 70 -5.00 -1.46 26.49
CA GLU A 70 -5.01 -0.43 25.46
C GLU A 70 -5.03 -1.03 24.05
N PHE A 71 -5.78 -0.39 23.14
CA PHE A 71 -5.82 -0.74 21.73
C PHE A 71 -4.49 -0.37 21.07
N GLU A 72 -3.71 -1.39 20.68
CA GLU A 72 -2.32 -1.21 20.25
C GLU A 72 -2.22 -0.34 18.98
N TYR A 73 -3.06 -0.62 17.97
CA TYR A 73 -3.04 0.11 16.71
C TYR A 73 -3.56 1.54 16.83
N VAL A 74 -4.49 1.81 17.73
CA VAL A 74 -4.93 3.19 18.04
C VAL A 74 -3.77 3.98 18.65
N ARG A 75 -3.01 3.37 19.57
CA ARG A 75 -1.79 3.99 20.13
C ARG A 75 -0.75 4.25 19.04
N LEU A 76 -0.47 3.26 18.17
CA LEU A 76 0.47 3.41 17.06
C LEU A 76 0.05 4.51 16.08
N ILE A 77 -1.24 4.64 15.78
CA ILE A 77 -1.79 5.73 14.95
C ILE A 77 -1.51 7.09 15.61
N ASN A 78 -1.74 7.21 16.92
CA ASN A 78 -1.47 8.46 17.64
C ASN A 78 0.03 8.81 17.61
N GLU A 79 0.91 7.83 17.83
CA GLU A 79 2.37 8.02 17.74
C GLU A 79 2.82 8.42 16.34
N MET A 80 2.25 7.80 15.30
CA MET A 80 2.51 8.13 13.90
C MET A 80 2.13 9.60 13.61
N VAL A 81 0.95 10.04 14.05
CA VAL A 81 0.46 11.41 13.87
C VAL A 81 1.33 12.41 14.63
N LEU A 82 1.72 12.12 15.87
CA LEU A 82 2.62 12.98 16.66
C LEU A 82 4.01 13.13 16.00
N ALA A 83 4.49 12.07 15.35
CA ALA A 83 5.75 12.08 14.61
C ALA A 83 5.60 12.65 13.17
N ASN A 84 4.41 13.07 12.75
CA ASN A 84 4.08 13.49 11.39
C ASN A 84 4.47 12.47 10.30
N LYS A 85 4.41 11.18 10.61
CA LYS A 85 4.70 10.08 9.70
C LYS A 85 3.46 9.67 8.91
N CYS A 86 3.63 9.15 7.70
CA CYS A 86 2.52 8.67 6.87
C CYS A 86 2.51 7.15 6.68
N SER A 87 3.27 6.42 7.51
CA SER A 87 3.44 4.97 7.45
C SER A 87 2.94 4.32 8.75
N LEU A 88 1.94 3.44 8.64
CA LEU A 88 1.42 2.64 9.74
C LEU A 88 1.96 1.21 9.63
N GLU A 89 2.69 0.76 10.65
CA GLU A 89 3.24 -0.59 10.71
C GLU A 89 2.22 -1.57 11.30
N ILE A 90 2.04 -2.70 10.63
CA ILE A 90 1.12 -3.79 11.00
C ILE A 90 1.92 -5.08 11.13
N ASP A 91 1.86 -5.71 12.30
CA ASP A 91 2.52 -6.99 12.52
C ASP A 91 1.71 -8.12 11.88
N TYR A 92 2.30 -8.81 10.91
CA TYR A 92 1.66 -9.91 10.20
C TYR A 92 1.26 -11.06 11.14
N LYS A 93 2.04 -11.35 12.19
CA LYS A 93 1.74 -12.41 13.16
C LYS A 93 0.52 -12.08 14.02
N GLN A 94 0.34 -10.81 14.34
CA GLN A 94 -0.85 -10.35 15.05
C GLN A 94 -2.07 -10.43 14.13
N PHE A 95 -1.92 -9.98 12.88
CA PHE A 95 -3.00 -9.96 11.91
C PHE A 95 -3.48 -11.37 11.52
N ILE A 96 -2.57 -12.32 11.26
CA ILE A 96 -2.93 -13.71 10.92
C ILE A 96 -3.65 -14.44 12.06
N TYR A 97 -3.35 -14.09 13.32
CA TYR A 97 -4.01 -14.70 14.47
C TYR A 97 -5.49 -14.33 14.56
N ILE A 98 -5.84 -13.09 14.20
CA ILE A 98 -7.23 -12.59 14.23
C ILE A 98 -7.95 -12.90 12.92
N HIS A 99 -7.34 -12.64 11.77
CA HIS A 99 -7.94 -12.80 10.45
C HIS A 99 -7.05 -13.66 9.52
N PRO A 100 -6.99 -14.99 9.72
CA PRO A 100 -6.09 -15.88 8.98
C PRO A 100 -6.38 -15.88 7.47
N ASN A 101 -7.64 -15.87 7.07
CA ASN A 101 -8.01 -15.91 5.65
C ASN A 101 -7.54 -14.66 4.89
N ILE A 102 -7.75 -13.46 5.47
CA ILE A 102 -7.31 -12.20 4.87
C ILE A 102 -5.78 -12.09 4.89
N ALA A 103 -5.12 -12.59 5.93
CA ALA A 103 -3.66 -12.63 5.98
C ALA A 103 -3.05 -13.53 4.89
N ILE A 104 -3.70 -14.66 4.57
CA ILE A 104 -3.30 -15.50 3.42
C ILE A 104 -3.49 -14.72 2.12
N TRP A 105 -4.62 -14.02 1.95
CA TRP A 105 -4.86 -13.20 0.77
C TRP A 105 -3.84 -12.07 0.61
N LEU A 106 -3.42 -11.46 1.73
CA LEU A 106 -2.36 -10.46 1.75
C LEU A 106 -1.02 -11.02 1.29
N ALA A 107 -0.70 -12.28 1.62
CA ALA A 107 0.53 -12.92 1.17
C ALA A 107 0.50 -13.26 -0.34
N ASP A 108 -0.64 -13.73 -0.85
CA ASP A 108 -0.77 -14.20 -2.24
C ASP A 108 -1.11 -13.08 -3.25
N ALA A 109 -1.87 -12.07 -2.82
CA ALA A 109 -2.32 -10.93 -3.64
C ALA A 109 -2.10 -9.58 -2.92
N PRO A 110 -0.87 -9.26 -2.49
CA PRO A 110 -0.55 -8.11 -1.65
C PRO A 110 -0.99 -6.78 -2.25
N GLN A 111 -0.82 -6.56 -3.55
CA GLN A 111 -1.13 -5.26 -4.18
C GLN A 111 -2.60 -4.89 -4.01
N SER A 112 -3.53 -5.83 -4.24
CA SER A 112 -4.97 -5.58 -4.17
C SER A 112 -5.44 -5.44 -2.72
N VAL A 113 -4.90 -6.26 -1.80
CA VAL A 113 -5.26 -6.20 -0.39
C VAL A 113 -4.69 -4.95 0.28
N LEU A 114 -3.44 -4.58 0.02
CA LEU A 114 -2.81 -3.38 0.56
C LEU A 114 -3.52 -2.11 0.12
N GLU A 115 -4.02 -2.04 -1.12
CA GLU A 115 -4.80 -0.90 -1.59
C GLU A 115 -6.04 -0.67 -0.70
N VAL A 116 -6.76 -1.74 -0.36
CA VAL A 116 -7.93 -1.68 0.55
C VAL A 116 -7.49 -1.33 1.98
N MET A 117 -6.41 -1.94 2.48
CA MET A 117 -5.89 -1.65 3.81
C MET A 117 -5.44 -0.19 3.96
N GLU A 118 -4.77 0.37 2.96
CA GLU A 118 -4.33 1.77 2.93
C GLU A 118 -5.52 2.74 2.91
N GLU A 119 -6.58 2.41 2.17
CA GLU A 119 -7.83 3.19 2.15
C GLU A 119 -8.50 3.21 3.54
N VAL A 120 -8.62 2.05 4.19
CA VAL A 120 -9.18 1.94 5.53
C VAL A 120 -8.32 2.65 6.56
N ALA A 121 -7.00 2.43 6.54
CA ALA A 121 -6.07 3.09 7.47
C ALA A 121 -6.17 4.61 7.33
N LYS A 122 -6.26 5.12 6.10
CA LYS A 122 -6.47 6.55 5.85
C LYS A 122 -7.79 7.05 6.46
N ASN A 123 -8.90 6.35 6.26
CA ASN A 123 -10.20 6.73 6.81
C ASN A 123 -10.15 6.75 8.35
N VAL A 124 -9.68 5.67 8.98
CA VAL A 124 -9.54 5.57 10.45
C VAL A 124 -8.65 6.68 11.02
N VAL A 125 -7.51 6.97 10.39
CA VAL A 125 -6.61 8.04 10.83
C VAL A 125 -7.28 9.42 10.74
N PHE A 126 -8.05 9.68 9.67
CA PHE A 126 -8.74 10.96 9.49
C PHE A 126 -9.98 11.10 10.39
N ASP A 127 -10.64 10.01 10.74
CA ASP A 127 -11.75 10.00 11.70
C ASP A 127 -11.25 10.33 13.11
N LEU A 128 -10.13 9.73 13.51
CA LEU A 128 -9.45 10.02 14.79
C LEU A 128 -8.83 11.43 14.81
N HIS A 129 -8.22 11.85 13.70
CA HIS A 129 -7.49 13.12 13.57
C HIS A 129 -7.90 13.90 12.32
N LYS A 130 -9.04 14.60 12.39
CA LYS A 130 -9.64 15.35 11.25
C LYS A 130 -8.69 16.32 10.55
N ASN A 131 -7.78 16.94 11.30
CA ASN A 131 -6.82 17.92 10.77
C ASN A 131 -5.63 17.29 10.03
N TYR A 132 -5.40 15.98 10.17
CA TYR A 132 -4.23 15.30 9.58
C TYR A 132 -4.25 15.26 8.06
N ARG A 133 -5.44 15.37 7.47
CA ARG A 133 -5.66 15.46 6.01
C ARG A 133 -4.93 16.63 5.34
N ASN A 134 -4.62 17.68 6.11
CA ASN A 134 -3.88 18.84 5.62
C ASN A 134 -2.36 18.59 5.56
N ILE A 135 -1.85 17.60 6.30
CA ILE A 135 -0.42 17.26 6.35
C ILE A 135 -0.12 16.18 5.32
N HIS A 136 -0.84 15.05 5.41
CA HIS A 136 -0.67 13.92 4.50
C HIS A 136 -2.00 13.53 3.86
N GLN A 137 -2.01 13.37 2.54
CA GLN A 137 -3.22 12.98 1.79
C GLN A 137 -3.41 11.46 1.68
N LYS A 138 -2.34 10.70 1.96
CA LYS A 138 -2.29 9.24 1.89
C LYS A 138 -1.57 8.70 3.12
N ILE A 139 -2.03 7.54 3.57
CA ILE A 139 -1.40 6.75 4.62
C ILE A 139 -1.00 5.42 3.99
N TYR A 140 0.23 5.00 4.21
CA TYR A 140 0.78 3.75 3.72
C TYR A 140 0.76 2.71 4.83
N VAL A 141 0.35 1.49 4.50
CA VAL A 141 0.41 0.35 5.41
C VAL A 141 1.71 -0.40 5.15
N ARG A 142 2.47 -0.68 6.21
CA ARG A 142 3.73 -1.40 6.20
C ARG A 142 3.55 -2.70 6.95
N ILE A 143 3.93 -3.82 6.34
CA ILE A 143 3.74 -5.14 6.95
C ILE A 143 5.08 -5.59 7.53
N SER A 144 5.11 -5.86 8.83
CA SER A 144 6.28 -6.40 9.53
C SER A 144 6.09 -7.88 9.88
N ASN A 145 7.17 -8.55 10.28
CA ASN A 145 7.13 -9.88 10.88
C ASN A 145 6.53 -11.04 10.04
N LEU A 146 6.58 -10.97 8.70
CA LEU A 146 6.21 -12.11 7.85
C LEU A 146 7.01 -13.37 8.25
N PRO A 147 6.35 -14.52 8.52
CA PRO A 147 6.99 -15.70 9.08
C PRO A 147 7.90 -16.42 8.08
N VAL A 148 7.64 -16.26 6.78
CA VAL A 148 8.41 -16.90 5.71
C VAL A 148 9.60 -16.01 5.36
N TYR A 149 10.82 -16.53 5.51
CA TYR A 149 12.06 -15.85 5.12
C TYR A 149 12.70 -16.54 3.92
N ASP A 150 12.87 -15.79 2.83
CA ASP A 150 13.44 -16.26 1.57
C ASP A 150 14.85 -15.72 1.35
N GLN A 151 15.73 -16.60 0.89
CA GLN A 151 17.06 -16.18 0.43
C GLN A 151 16.98 -15.62 -0.97
N ILE A 152 17.75 -14.57 -1.25
CA ILE A 152 17.87 -13.91 -2.56
C ILE A 152 18.10 -14.92 -3.70
N ARG A 153 18.93 -15.95 -3.48
CA ARG A 153 19.16 -17.04 -4.46
C ARG A 153 18.00 -17.99 -4.67
N ASN A 154 17.07 -18.12 -3.73
CA ASN A 154 15.94 -19.05 -3.80
C ASN A 154 14.71 -18.46 -4.50
N ILE A 155 14.72 -17.16 -4.77
CA ILE A 155 13.63 -16.49 -5.50
C ILE A 155 13.51 -17.06 -6.92
N ARG A 156 12.31 -17.55 -7.24
CA ARG A 156 11.91 -18.19 -8.52
C ARG A 156 10.58 -17.61 -9.01
N GLN A 157 10.14 -18.04 -10.20
CA GLN A 157 8.87 -17.62 -10.81
C GLN A 157 7.63 -17.80 -9.91
N ILE A 158 7.64 -18.76 -8.98
CA ILE A 158 6.53 -18.99 -8.05
C ILE A 158 6.30 -17.82 -7.08
N HIS A 159 7.33 -16.99 -6.85
CA HIS A 159 7.22 -15.82 -5.98
C HIS A 159 6.71 -14.58 -6.75
N LEU A 160 6.34 -14.72 -8.02
CA LEU A 160 5.81 -13.60 -8.80
C LEU A 160 4.43 -13.19 -8.28
N ASN A 161 4.28 -11.89 -8.03
CA ASN A 161 3.13 -11.19 -7.49
C ASN A 161 2.74 -11.58 -6.06
N THR A 162 3.56 -12.34 -5.34
CA THR A 162 3.34 -12.66 -3.93
C THR A 162 4.20 -11.77 -3.04
N MET A 163 3.86 -11.71 -1.76
CA MET A 163 4.68 -11.09 -0.73
C MET A 163 5.82 -12.03 -0.34
N ILE A 164 7.04 -11.50 -0.20
CA ILE A 164 8.22 -12.23 0.26
C ILE A 164 8.97 -11.39 1.28
N ARG A 165 9.70 -12.03 2.19
CA ARG A 165 10.64 -11.37 3.10
C ARG A 165 12.04 -11.84 2.76
N ILE A 166 12.94 -10.92 2.44
CA ILE A 166 14.33 -11.24 2.09
C ILE A 166 15.28 -10.37 2.90
N GLY A 167 16.41 -10.94 3.32
CA GLY A 167 17.50 -10.19 3.95
C GLY A 167 18.72 -10.11 3.04
N GLY A 168 19.49 -9.04 3.20
CA GLY A 168 20.77 -8.89 2.52
C GLY A 168 21.46 -7.56 2.86
N VAL A 169 22.64 -7.37 2.27
CA VAL A 169 23.44 -6.16 2.46
C VAL A 169 23.22 -5.21 1.29
N VAL A 170 22.96 -3.94 1.58
CA VAL A 170 22.85 -2.90 0.55
C VAL A 170 24.24 -2.62 -0.03
N THR A 171 24.43 -2.82 -1.32
CA THR A 171 25.73 -2.60 -1.98
C THR A 171 25.78 -1.30 -2.77
N ARG A 172 24.65 -0.91 -3.36
CA ARG A 172 24.54 0.29 -4.17
C ARG A 172 23.21 0.97 -3.88
N ARG A 173 23.24 2.30 -3.93
CA ARG A 173 22.09 3.17 -3.78
C ARG A 173 22.14 4.24 -4.87
N SER A 174 21.05 4.40 -5.61
CA SER A 174 20.92 5.49 -6.57
C SER A 174 20.63 6.82 -5.86
N GLY A 175 20.79 7.92 -6.59
CA GLY A 175 20.16 9.19 -6.18
C GLY A 175 18.64 9.07 -6.10
N VAL A 176 18.01 10.06 -5.49
CA VAL A 176 16.56 10.20 -5.47
C VAL A 176 16.13 10.91 -6.74
N PHE A 177 15.23 10.29 -7.50
CA PHE A 177 14.71 10.84 -8.75
C PHE A 177 13.20 11.06 -8.64
N PRO A 178 12.65 12.13 -9.23
CA PRO A 178 11.21 12.28 -9.35
C PRO A 178 10.68 11.33 -10.43
N GLN A 179 9.75 10.46 -10.06
CA GLN A 179 9.02 9.59 -10.97
C GLN A 179 7.58 10.11 -11.14
N LEU A 180 7.08 10.06 -12.37
CA LEU A 180 5.69 10.38 -12.69
C LEU A 180 4.75 9.39 -11.96
N GLN A 181 3.80 9.91 -11.18
CA GLN A 181 2.75 9.12 -10.52
C GLN A 181 1.40 9.31 -11.21
N GLN A 182 0.99 10.56 -11.37
CA GLN A 182 -0.25 10.93 -12.05
C GLN A 182 0.08 11.97 -13.11
N VAL A 183 -0.05 11.58 -14.38
CA VAL A 183 0.33 12.40 -15.52
C VAL A 183 -0.93 12.98 -16.15
N LYS A 184 -0.87 14.28 -16.45
CA LYS A 184 -1.83 14.92 -17.35
C LYS A 184 -1.11 15.38 -18.60
N TYR A 185 -1.82 15.37 -19.72
CA TYR A 185 -1.26 15.76 -21.01
C TYR A 185 -2.07 16.90 -21.62
N ASP A 186 -1.41 17.88 -22.22
CA ASP A 186 -2.06 18.93 -23.00
C ASP A 186 -2.14 18.51 -24.46
N CYS A 187 -3.32 18.64 -25.06
CA CYS A 187 -3.50 18.45 -26.49
C CYS A 187 -3.09 19.70 -27.26
N ASN A 188 -2.03 19.62 -28.05
CA ASN A 188 -1.51 20.77 -28.80
C ASN A 188 -2.46 21.29 -29.91
N LYS A 189 -3.52 20.55 -30.27
CA LYS A 189 -4.48 20.98 -31.29
C LYS A 189 -5.67 21.76 -30.73
N CYS A 190 -6.21 21.35 -29.58
CA CYS A 190 -7.41 21.95 -28.99
C CYS A 190 -7.17 22.60 -27.63
N GLY A 191 -5.98 22.46 -27.05
CA GLY A 191 -5.65 23.01 -25.72
C GLY A 191 -6.29 22.26 -24.55
N THR A 192 -7.04 21.19 -24.80
CA THR A 192 -7.70 20.40 -23.74
C THR A 192 -6.68 19.58 -22.95
N ILE A 193 -6.82 19.60 -21.62
CA ILE A 193 -6.05 18.77 -20.70
C ILE A 193 -6.67 17.37 -20.65
N LEU A 194 -5.84 16.36 -20.91
CA LEU A 194 -6.16 14.94 -20.91
C LEU A 194 -5.66 14.27 -19.64
N GLY A 195 -6.43 13.33 -19.11
CA GLY A 195 -6.09 12.57 -17.91
C GLY A 195 -7.12 12.74 -16.80
N PRO A 196 -6.82 12.32 -15.58
CA PRO A 196 -5.51 11.84 -15.11
C PRO A 196 -5.15 10.42 -15.58
N PHE A 197 -3.89 10.21 -15.95
CA PHE A 197 -3.34 8.88 -16.24
C PHE A 197 -2.40 8.45 -15.11
N PHE A 198 -2.66 7.30 -14.50
CA PHE A 198 -1.81 6.78 -13.44
C PHE A 198 -0.66 5.97 -14.03
N GLN A 199 0.56 6.44 -13.78
CA GLN A 199 1.77 5.83 -14.29
C GLN A 199 2.28 4.80 -13.29
N ASN A 200 2.20 3.53 -13.66
CA ASN A 200 2.86 2.47 -12.90
C ASN A 200 4.37 2.48 -13.20
N SER A 201 5.19 2.01 -12.26
CA SER A 201 6.65 1.94 -12.42
C SER A 201 7.12 1.09 -13.60
N TYR A 202 6.21 0.37 -14.26
CA TYR A 202 6.49 -0.72 -15.19
C TYR A 202 6.06 -0.47 -16.63
N THR A 203 5.03 0.36 -16.86
CA THR A 203 4.40 0.50 -18.18
C THR A 203 4.10 1.96 -18.47
N GLU A 204 4.73 2.53 -19.49
CA GLU A 204 4.42 3.88 -19.97
C GLU A 204 2.97 3.95 -20.46
N VAL A 205 2.16 4.78 -19.80
CA VAL A 205 0.77 5.02 -20.23
C VAL A 205 0.79 5.97 -21.40
N LYS A 206 0.45 5.43 -22.58
CA LYS A 206 0.36 6.21 -23.82
C LYS A 206 -1.08 6.67 -24.04
N VAL A 207 -1.23 7.96 -24.31
CA VAL A 207 -2.53 8.54 -24.67
C VAL A 207 -2.89 8.11 -26.09
N GLY A 208 -4.07 7.50 -26.25
CA GLY A 208 -4.54 7.03 -27.57
C GLY A 208 -5.00 8.18 -28.48
N SER A 209 -6.04 8.89 -28.06
CA SER A 209 -6.62 10.01 -28.81
C SER A 209 -7.26 11.03 -27.86
N CYS A 210 -7.27 12.29 -28.26
CA CYS A 210 -8.01 13.34 -27.57
C CYS A 210 -9.53 13.06 -27.72
N PRO A 211 -10.32 13.02 -26.63
CA PRO A 211 -11.77 12.84 -26.72
C PRO A 211 -12.46 14.04 -27.38
N GLU A 212 -11.89 15.25 -27.27
CA GLU A 212 -12.50 16.48 -27.78
C GLU A 212 -12.28 16.66 -29.30
N CYS A 213 -11.03 16.59 -29.75
CA CYS A 213 -10.67 16.85 -31.15
C CYS A 213 -10.38 15.58 -31.96
N GLN A 214 -10.49 14.39 -31.35
CA GLN A 214 -10.15 13.09 -31.94
C GLN A 214 -8.72 12.99 -32.52
N SER A 215 -7.86 13.96 -32.20
CA SER A 215 -6.48 13.95 -32.65
C SER A 215 -5.68 12.88 -31.90
N LYS A 216 -4.80 12.19 -32.62
CA LYS A 216 -3.86 11.20 -32.06
C LYS A 216 -2.56 11.83 -31.53
N GLY A 217 -2.54 13.14 -31.36
CA GLY A 217 -1.37 13.91 -30.92
C GLY A 217 -0.98 15.05 -31.87
N PRO A 218 0.14 15.74 -31.60
CA PRO A 218 1.06 15.51 -30.48
C PRO A 218 0.46 15.94 -29.12
N PHE A 219 0.81 15.20 -28.07
CA PHE A 219 0.46 15.49 -26.68
C PHE A 219 1.73 15.88 -25.92
N THR A 220 1.64 16.89 -25.06
CA THR A 220 2.76 17.33 -24.21
C THR A 220 2.41 17.09 -22.75
N VAL A 221 3.38 16.76 -21.89
CA VAL A 221 3.10 16.54 -20.46
C VAL A 221 2.84 17.89 -19.80
N ASN A 222 1.70 18.00 -19.12
CA ASN A 222 1.37 19.18 -18.32
C ASN A 222 2.15 19.11 -17.01
N VAL A 223 3.24 19.88 -16.90
CA VAL A 223 4.13 19.86 -15.74
C VAL A 223 3.45 20.41 -14.47
N GLU A 224 2.50 21.34 -14.62
CA GLU A 224 1.84 22.02 -13.50
C GLU A 224 0.84 21.11 -12.77
N GLN A 225 0.10 20.28 -13.50
CA GLN A 225 -0.94 19.42 -12.94
C GLN A 225 -0.51 17.95 -12.79
N THR A 226 0.73 17.62 -13.14
CA THR A 226 1.31 16.29 -12.98
C THR A 226 1.85 16.11 -11.57
N ILE A 227 1.50 14.99 -10.94
CA ILE A 227 1.98 14.64 -9.61
C ILE A 227 3.20 13.71 -9.77
N TYR A 228 4.29 14.11 -9.13
CA TYR A 228 5.53 13.35 -9.04
C TYR A 228 5.62 12.67 -7.67
N ARG A 229 6.31 11.53 -7.63
CA ARG A 229 6.71 10.84 -6.40
C ARG A 229 8.21 10.59 -6.39
N ASN A 230 8.78 10.48 -5.20
CA ASN A 230 10.19 10.12 -5.07
C ASN A 230 10.40 8.63 -5.42
N TYR A 231 11.45 8.38 -6.19
CA TYR A 231 11.88 7.06 -6.62
C TYR A 231 13.36 6.88 -6.30
N GLN A 232 13.71 5.77 -5.69
CA GLN A 232 15.09 5.40 -5.44
C GLN A 232 15.29 3.90 -5.66
N LYS A 233 16.45 3.54 -6.18
CA LYS A 233 16.81 2.16 -6.48
C LYS A 233 17.97 1.73 -5.60
N LEU A 234 17.82 0.56 -4.96
CA LEU A 234 18.84 -0.12 -4.18
C LEU A 234 19.26 -1.42 -4.86
N THR A 235 20.52 -1.80 -4.66
CA THR A 235 21.01 -3.14 -5.00
C THR A 235 21.27 -3.90 -3.71
N LEU A 236 20.42 -4.89 -3.44
CA LEU A 236 20.52 -5.78 -2.27
C LEU A 236 21.31 -7.02 -2.67
N GLN A 237 22.36 -7.36 -1.93
CA GLN A 237 23.19 -8.52 -2.15
C GLN A 237 23.07 -9.52 -1.00
N GLU A 238 23.26 -10.81 -1.28
CA GLU A 238 23.34 -11.84 -0.23
C GLU A 238 24.40 -11.50 0.82
N SER A 239 24.04 -11.63 2.09
CA SER A 239 24.97 -11.47 3.21
C SER A 239 26.12 -12.48 3.09
N PRO A 240 27.38 -12.06 3.23
CA PRO A 240 28.54 -12.90 2.97
C PRO A 240 28.58 -14.18 3.81
N GLY A 241 27.98 -14.17 5.01
CA GLY A 241 27.91 -15.35 5.89
C GLY A 241 26.94 -16.44 5.42
N ILE A 242 25.97 -16.11 4.56
CA ILE A 242 24.95 -17.06 4.07
C ILE A 242 25.35 -17.64 2.70
N VAL A 243 26.32 -17.03 2.02
CA VAL A 243 26.76 -17.43 0.68
C VAL A 243 27.48 -18.78 0.74
N PRO A 244 27.06 -19.80 -0.04
CA PRO A 244 27.76 -21.08 -0.09
C PRO A 244 29.19 -20.95 -0.59
N ALA A 245 30.12 -21.68 0.03
CA ALA A 245 31.52 -21.70 -0.35
C ALA A 245 31.70 -22.03 -1.85
N GLY A 246 32.57 -21.27 -2.53
CA GLY A 246 32.87 -21.47 -3.94
C GLY A 246 31.82 -20.92 -4.91
N ARG A 247 30.80 -20.20 -4.44
CA ARG A 247 29.81 -19.53 -5.30
C ARG A 247 29.87 -18.01 -5.15
N LEU A 248 29.57 -17.31 -6.24
CA LEU A 248 29.42 -15.86 -6.23
C LEU A 248 28.10 -15.46 -5.53
N PRO A 249 28.11 -14.38 -4.74
CA PRO A 249 26.91 -13.81 -4.14
C PRO A 249 25.96 -13.30 -5.23
N ARG A 250 24.67 -13.56 -5.06
CA ARG A 250 23.64 -13.00 -5.95
C ARG A 250 23.15 -11.67 -5.41
N TYR A 251 22.67 -10.83 -6.30
CA TYR A 251 22.04 -9.56 -5.96
C TYR A 251 20.68 -9.42 -6.63
N LYS A 252 19.83 -8.56 -6.07
CA LYS A 252 18.55 -8.15 -6.62
C LYS A 252 18.39 -6.64 -6.50
N GLU A 253 17.62 -6.08 -7.41
CA GLU A 253 17.34 -4.65 -7.44
C GLU A 253 16.00 -4.38 -6.76
N VAL A 254 16.00 -3.41 -5.86
CA VAL A 254 14.85 -3.06 -5.06
C VAL A 254 14.50 -1.59 -5.26
N ILE A 255 13.22 -1.30 -5.38
CA ILE A 255 12.68 0.04 -5.58
C ILE A 255 12.06 0.50 -4.26
N LEU A 256 12.55 1.64 -3.80
CA LEU A 256 12.01 2.42 -2.71
C LEU A 256 11.10 3.51 -3.27
N LEU A 257 9.95 3.72 -2.62
CA LEU A 257 8.96 4.74 -2.99
C LEU A 257 8.56 5.54 -1.75
N ASN A 258 8.15 6.79 -1.97
CA ASN A 258 7.50 7.66 -0.98
C ASN A 258 8.35 7.89 0.30
N ASP A 259 7.86 7.44 1.45
CA ASP A 259 8.44 7.50 2.80
C ASP A 259 9.65 6.59 2.99
N LEU A 260 9.83 5.57 2.15
CA LEU A 260 10.93 4.61 2.28
C LEU A 260 12.25 5.12 1.67
N ILE A 261 12.26 6.34 1.13
CA ILE A 261 13.43 6.90 0.47
C ILE A 261 14.50 7.26 1.51
N ASP A 262 15.77 6.99 1.18
CA ASP A 262 16.95 7.25 2.01
C ASP A 262 16.95 6.52 3.37
N CYS A 263 16.14 5.46 3.50
CA CYS A 263 16.06 4.68 4.73
C CYS A 263 17.32 3.82 4.97
N ALA A 264 17.98 3.36 3.91
CA ALA A 264 19.12 2.46 3.99
C ALA A 264 20.37 3.03 3.30
N ARG A 265 21.53 2.71 3.86
CA ARG A 265 22.85 3.13 3.38
C ARG A 265 23.64 1.94 2.86
N PRO A 266 24.51 2.14 1.85
CA PRO A 266 25.42 1.09 1.42
C PRO A 266 26.27 0.56 2.59
N GLY A 267 26.29 -0.75 2.77
CA GLY A 267 26.98 -1.45 3.85
C GLY A 267 26.05 -1.96 4.97
N GLU A 268 24.82 -1.46 5.04
CA GLU A 268 23.84 -1.92 6.03
C GLU A 268 23.23 -3.26 5.62
N GLU A 269 23.04 -4.15 6.59
CA GLU A 269 22.27 -5.37 6.45
C GLU A 269 20.82 -5.07 6.81
N ILE A 270 19.92 -5.33 5.88
CA ILE A 270 18.52 -4.95 5.99
C ILE A 270 17.61 -6.12 5.62
N VAL A 271 16.44 -6.15 6.25
CA VAL A 271 15.39 -7.11 5.95
C VAL A 271 14.24 -6.38 5.27
N ILE A 272 13.74 -6.97 4.21
CA ILE A 272 12.91 -6.28 3.26
C ILE A 272 11.71 -7.14 2.91
N PHE A 273 10.51 -6.61 3.14
CA PHE A 273 9.28 -7.19 2.62
C PHE A 273 9.02 -6.67 1.21
N LEU A 274 8.73 -7.54 0.27
CA LEU A 274 8.55 -7.20 -1.13
C LEU A 274 7.29 -7.83 -1.62
N HIS A 275 6.53 -7.12 -2.45
CA HIS A 275 5.76 -7.82 -3.47
C HIS A 275 6.53 -7.78 -4.80
N LEU A 276 6.47 -8.87 -5.55
CA LEU A 276 7.24 -9.09 -6.78
C LEU A 276 6.37 -8.83 -8.04
N PRO A 277 6.23 -7.60 -8.53
CA PRO A 277 5.49 -7.39 -9.78
C PRO A 277 6.22 -8.05 -10.95
N PHE A 278 5.46 -8.43 -11.98
CA PHE A 278 5.87 -9.21 -13.16
C PHE A 278 7.11 -8.69 -13.93
N ALA A 279 7.65 -7.51 -13.59
CA ALA A 279 8.77 -6.85 -14.26
C ALA A 279 10.00 -6.71 -13.37
N PHE A 280 10.70 -7.82 -13.09
CA PHE A 280 12.10 -7.96 -12.60
C PHE A 280 12.61 -7.10 -11.40
N HIS A 281 11.81 -6.19 -10.84
CA HIS A 281 12.17 -5.28 -9.76
C HIS A 281 11.24 -5.49 -8.57
N PHE A 282 11.81 -5.44 -7.37
CA PHE A 282 11.07 -5.66 -6.13
C PHE A 282 10.65 -4.32 -5.51
N ILE A 283 9.43 -4.19 -4.97
CA ILE A 283 8.99 -2.96 -4.24
C ILE A 283 9.05 -3.21 -2.74
N LEU A 284 9.76 -2.34 -2.02
CA LEU A 284 9.99 -2.37 -0.57
C LEU A 284 8.74 -2.06 0.26
N LEU A 285 8.50 -2.86 1.32
CA LEU A 285 7.42 -2.74 2.32
C LEU A 285 7.90 -2.81 3.79
N PHE A 286 9.23 -2.85 4.02
CA PHE A 286 9.99 -2.39 5.23
C PHE A 286 10.10 -3.23 6.53
N GLU A 287 11.35 -3.40 7.03
CA GLU A 287 11.80 -3.41 8.44
C GLU A 287 13.31 -3.05 8.49
N LEU A 288 13.71 -2.07 9.31
CA LEU A 288 15.11 -1.80 9.67
C LEU A 288 15.22 -2.03 11.17
N ASP A 289 16.15 -2.90 11.59
CA ASP A 289 16.49 -3.11 13.01
C ASP A 289 17.12 -1.85 13.64
#